data_AF-A0A6V8D358-F1
#
_entry.id   AF-A0A6V8D358-F1
#
_cell.length_a   1.000
_cell.length_b   1.000
_cell.length_c   1.000
_cell.angle_alpha   90.00
_cell.angle_beta   90.00
_cell.angle_gamma   90.00
#
_symmetry.space_group_name_H-M   'P 1'
#
loop_
_entity.id
_entity.type
_entity.pdbx_description
1 polymer ?
#
loop_
_entity_poly.entity_id
_entity_poly.type
_entity_poly.pdbx_seq_one_letter_code
_entity_poly.pdbx_strand_id
1 'polypeptide(L)'
;MARLVIRTEDFQLSFKLIEALRSRNLKFEVIDSHTEIVNHSTIWFASPAEILEQPTVGRSIPVSLDSIESAVYSAIFLLRGIENSVFLTIGIDPGPYPGLAWLVD
;
A
#
# COMPACT_ATOMS: atom_id res chain seq x y z
N MET A 1 -4.05 -16.71 -7.92
CA MET A 1 -4.61 -15.76 -6.92
C MET A 1 -3.49 -14.82 -6.55
N ALA A 2 -3.71 -13.50 -6.58
CA ALA A 2 -2.67 -12.53 -6.25
C ALA A 2 -2.20 -12.72 -4.80
N ARG A 3 -0.88 -12.72 -4.58
CA ARG A 3 -0.23 -12.92 -3.27
C ARG A 3 0.16 -11.55 -2.73
N LEU A 4 -0.04 -11.32 -1.42
CA LEU A 4 0.31 -10.07 -0.75
C LEU A 4 1.51 -10.27 0.16
N VAL A 5 2.50 -9.39 0.07
CA VAL A 5 3.78 -9.56 0.75
C VAL A 5 4.28 -8.24 1.37
N ILE A 6 4.88 -8.30 2.55
CA ILE A 6 5.66 -7.21 3.15
C ILE A 6 7.14 -7.55 2.93
N ARG A 7 7.87 -6.66 2.25
CA ARG A 7 9.29 -6.84 1.90
C ARG A 7 10.06 -5.55 2.22
N THR A 8 10.44 -5.37 3.47
CA THR A 8 11.14 -4.16 3.96
C THR A 8 12.06 -4.52 5.12
N GLU A 9 13.21 -3.85 5.20
CA GLU A 9 14.14 -3.86 6.35
C GLU A 9 13.65 -2.92 7.47
N ASP A 10 12.75 -1.98 7.17
CA ASP A 10 12.19 -1.08 8.19
C ASP A 10 11.23 -1.85 9.10
N PHE A 11 11.72 -2.18 10.30
CA PHE A 11 10.96 -2.88 11.33
C PHE A 11 9.68 -2.14 11.72
N GLN A 12 9.73 -0.81 11.83
CA GLN A 12 8.56 -0.03 12.25
C GLN A 12 7.49 -0.04 11.17
N LEU A 13 7.89 0.14 9.91
CA LEU A 13 6.99 0.06 8.76
C LEU A 13 6.36 -1.32 8.65
N SER A 14 7.16 -2.38 8.75
CA SER A 14 6.70 -3.77 8.71
C SER A 14 5.68 -4.05 9.83
N PHE A 15 5.99 -3.68 11.06
CA PHE A 15 5.09 -3.87 12.21
C PHE A 15 3.76 -3.16 12.01
N LYS A 16 3.77 -1.90 11.55
CA LYS A 16 2.54 -1.14 11.32
C LYS A 16 1.71 -1.69 10.16
N LEU A 17 2.34 -2.17 9.09
CA LEU A 17 1.66 -2.88 8.01
C LEU A 17 1.00 -4.18 8.51
N ILE A 18 1.69 -4.95 9.35
CA ILE A 18 1.13 -6.17 9.97
C ILE A 18 -0.14 -5.84 10.76
N GLU A 19 -0.12 -4.81 11.60
CA GLU A 19 -1.30 -4.36 12.36
C GLU A 19 -2.45 -3.99 11.40
N ALA A 20 -2.16 -3.14 10.42
CA ALA A 20 -3.16 -2.62 9.49
C ALA A 20 -3.78 -3.72 8.61
N LEU A 21 -2.98 -4.65 8.07
CA LEU A 21 -3.46 -5.76 7.24
C LEU A 21 -4.27 -6.78 8.04
N ARG A 22 -3.84 -7.10 9.27
CA ARG A 22 -4.59 -8.02 10.17
C ARG A 22 -5.94 -7.44 10.56
N SER A 23 -6.03 -6.15 10.86
CA SER A 23 -7.28 -5.48 11.21
C SER A 23 -8.36 -5.60 10.12
N ARG A 24 -7.93 -5.79 8.87
CA ARG A 24 -8.79 -5.95 7.67
C ARG A 24 -8.94 -7.40 7.21
N ASN A 25 -8.44 -8.36 7.97
CA ASN A 25 -8.50 -9.79 7.68
C ASN A 25 -7.87 -10.16 6.31
N LEU A 26 -6.80 -9.46 5.92
CA LEU A 26 -6.05 -9.74 4.69
C LEU A 26 -5.01 -10.82 4.95
N LYS A 27 -4.87 -11.77 4.02
CA LYS A 27 -3.80 -12.77 4.05
C LYS A 27 -2.55 -12.15 3.43
N PHE A 28 -1.43 -12.21 4.16
CA PHE A 28 -0.14 -11.70 3.71
C PHE A 28 1.00 -12.54 4.27
N GLU A 29 2.18 -12.36 3.69
CA GLU A 29 3.43 -12.98 4.13
C GLU A 29 4.49 -11.89 4.35
N VAL A 30 5.42 -12.14 5.28
CA VAL A 30 6.58 -11.27 5.49
C VAL A 30 7.79 -12.02 4.96
N ILE A 31 8.54 -11.39 4.05
CA ILE A 31 9.75 -11.97 3.46
C ILE A 31 10.94 -11.04 3.71
N ASP A 32 12.15 -11.59 3.60
CA ASP A 32 13.38 -10.82 3.66
C ASP A 32 13.44 -9.78 2.52
N SER A 33 13.99 -8.60 2.79
CA SER A 33 14.03 -7.52 1.80
C SER A 33 14.80 -7.90 0.53
N HIS A 34 15.80 -8.77 0.67
CA HIS A 34 16.65 -9.26 -0.42
C HIS A 34 16.04 -10.46 -1.15
N THR A 35 14.88 -10.95 -0.71
CA THR A 35 14.17 -12.01 -1.42
C THR A 35 13.63 -11.44 -2.74
N GLU A 36 14.06 -12.05 -3.84
CA GLU A 36 13.59 -11.69 -5.16
C GLU A 36 12.13 -12.14 -5.36
N ILE A 37 11.29 -11.24 -5.88
CA ILE A 37 9.91 -11.56 -6.23
C ILE A 37 9.91 -11.95 -7.70
N VAL A 38 9.52 -13.18 -8.00
CA VAL A 38 9.61 -13.76 -9.35
C VAL A 38 8.26 -13.81 -10.10
N ASN A 39 7.19 -13.27 -9.52
CA ASN A 39 5.83 -13.36 -10.06
C ASN A 39 5.15 -11.99 -10.17
N HIS A 40 4.74 -11.62 -11.39
CA HIS A 40 4.05 -10.36 -11.70
C HIS A 40 2.73 -10.13 -10.96
N SER A 41 2.07 -11.21 -10.49
CA SER A 41 0.83 -11.13 -9.71
C SER A 41 1.05 -10.97 -8.20
N THR A 42 2.31 -10.97 -7.74
CA THR A 42 2.64 -10.64 -6.35
C THR A 42 2.54 -9.13 -6.14
N ILE A 43 1.74 -8.73 -5.16
CA ILE A 43 1.64 -7.36 -4.67
C ILE A 43 2.54 -7.27 -3.45
N TRP A 44 3.39 -6.26 -3.37
CA TRP A 44 4.34 -6.16 -2.27
C TRP A 44 4.52 -4.73 -1.78
N PHE A 45 4.70 -4.60 -0.47
CA PHE A 45 4.93 -3.33 0.21
C PHE A 45 6.41 -3.16 0.55
N ALA A 46 6.91 -1.95 0.36
CA ALA A 46 8.22 -1.52 0.80
C ALA A 46 8.28 0.01 0.84
N SER A 47 9.34 0.57 1.44
CA SER A 47 9.59 2.00 1.32
C SER A 47 9.93 2.38 -0.13
N PRO A 48 9.69 3.64 -0.55
CA PRO A 48 10.07 4.10 -1.88
C PRO A 48 11.56 3.87 -2.21
N ALA A 49 12.44 4.04 -1.22
CA ALA A 49 13.88 3.83 -1.39
C ALA A 49 14.21 2.36 -1.70
N GLU A 50 13.69 1.42 -0.90
CA GLU A 50 13.92 -0.02 -1.10
C GLU A 50 13.39 -0.53 -2.45
N ILE A 51 12.27 0.03 -2.92
CA ILE A 51 11.73 -0.31 -4.24
C ILE A 51 12.71 0.07 -5.35
N LEU A 52 13.32 1.24 -5.23
CA LEU A 52 14.28 1.74 -6.22
C LEU A 52 15.64 1.04 -6.14
N GLU A 53 16.08 0.69 -4.94
CA GLU A 53 17.35 0.00 -4.70
C GLU A 53 17.30 -1.47 -5.16
N GLN A 54 16.16 -2.14 -4.98
CA GLN A 54 15.98 -3.55 -5.30
C GLN A 54 14.74 -3.79 -6.18
N PRO A 55 14.73 -3.28 -7.43
CA PRO A 55 13.62 -3.46 -8.33
C PRO A 55 13.43 -4.95 -8.65
N THR A 56 12.18 -5.40 -8.71
CA THR A 56 11.84 -6.82 -8.90
C THR A 56 10.52 -6.97 -9.66
N VAL A 57 10.20 -8.19 -10.12
CA VAL A 57 8.95 -8.40 -10.85
C VAL A 57 7.78 -8.51 -9.87
N GLY A 58 6.69 -7.81 -10.15
CA GLY A 58 5.54 -7.72 -9.25
C GLY A 58 4.97 -6.31 -9.20
N ARG A 59 3.90 -6.12 -8.43
CA ARG A 59 3.24 -4.83 -8.22
C ARG A 59 3.69 -4.25 -6.89
N SER A 60 4.63 -3.32 -6.94
CA SER A 60 5.11 -2.61 -5.76
C SER A 60 4.11 -1.56 -5.30
N ILE A 61 3.84 -1.49 -4.00
CA ILE A 61 3.12 -0.40 -3.35
C ILE A 61 4.13 0.35 -2.48
N PRO A 62 4.50 1.59 -2.81
CA PRO A 62 5.36 2.41 -1.97
C PRO A 62 4.61 2.80 -0.69
N VAL A 63 5.26 2.64 0.47
CA VAL A 63 4.65 2.93 1.78
C VAL A 63 5.61 3.75 2.64
N SER A 64 5.06 4.77 3.32
CA SER A 64 5.68 5.45 4.45
C SER A 64 4.78 5.30 5.67
N LEU A 65 5.27 5.68 6.86
CA LEU A 65 4.48 5.58 8.10
C LEU A 65 3.16 6.37 8.02
N ASP A 66 3.12 7.45 7.24
CA ASP A 66 1.94 8.30 7.06
C ASP A 66 0.97 7.79 5.98
N SER A 67 1.41 6.86 5.12
CA SER A 67 0.61 6.35 3.97
C SER A 67 0.16 4.90 4.13
N ILE A 68 0.29 4.31 5.32
CA ILE A 68 -0.06 2.91 5.57
C ILE A 68 -1.50 2.59 5.20
N GLU A 69 -2.43 3.45 5.62
CA GLU A 69 -3.86 3.24 5.37
C GLU A 69 -4.18 3.29 3.88
N SER A 70 -3.67 4.29 3.14
CA SER A 70 -3.87 4.39 1.69
C SER A 70 -3.19 3.24 0.94
N ALA A 71 -1.99 2.83 1.35
CA ALA A 71 -1.30 1.67 0.79
C ALA A 71 -2.11 0.37 0.95
N VAL A 72 -2.72 0.15 2.10
CA VAL A 72 -3.59 -1.01 2.33
C VAL A 72 -4.83 -0.96 1.43
N TYR A 73 -5.42 0.21 1.21
CA TYR A 73 -6.52 0.34 0.24
C TYR A 73 -6.07 0.03 -1.19
N SER A 74 -4.90 0.53 -1.61
CA SER A 74 -4.31 0.21 -2.91
C SER A 74 -4.12 -1.30 -3.08
N ALA A 75 -3.66 -2.00 -2.03
CA ALA A 75 -3.53 -3.46 -2.06
C ALA A 75 -4.88 -4.16 -2.22
N ILE A 76 -5.93 -3.70 -1.53
CA ILE A 76 -7.29 -4.24 -1.68
C ILE A 76 -7.80 -4.06 -3.11
N PHE A 77 -7.58 -2.90 -3.72
CA PHE A 77 -7.96 -2.65 -5.10
C PHE A 77 -7.23 -3.56 -6.09
N LEU A 78 -5.91 -3.68 -5.95
CA LEU A 78 -5.09 -4.57 -6.78
C LEU A 78 -5.50 -6.04 -6.61
N LEU A 79 -5.80 -6.49 -5.38
CA LEU A 79 -6.32 -7.84 -5.11
C LEU A 79 -7.67 -8.11 -5.78
N ARG A 80 -8.48 -7.07 -6.01
CA ARG A 80 -9.75 -7.13 -6.74
C ARG A 80 -9.60 -6.99 -8.25
N GLY A 81 -8.37 -6.85 -8.76
CA GLY A 81 -8.10 -6.66 -10.19
C GLY A 81 -8.35 -5.24 -10.69
N ILE A 82 -8.48 -4.26 -9.78
CA ILE A 82 -8.58 -2.84 -10.12
C ILE A 82 -7.15 -2.30 -10.21
N GLU A 83 -6.67 -2.07 -11.43
CA GLU A 83 -5.27 -1.71 -11.68
C GLU A 83 -5.03 -0.20 -11.63
N ASN A 84 -6.05 0.60 -11.95
CA ASN A 84 -5.99 2.05 -11.99
C ASN A 84 -7.03 2.59 -11.00
N SER A 85 -6.61 2.88 -9.78
CA SER A 85 -7.41 3.58 -8.78
C SER A 85 -6.87 4.99 -8.59
N VAL A 86 -7.74 5.99 -8.66
CA VAL A 86 -7.42 7.38 -8.34
C VAL A 86 -7.96 7.70 -6.95
N PHE A 87 -7.17 8.37 -6.11
CA PHE A 87 -7.66 8.84 -4.83
C PHE A 87 -8.24 10.24 -4.99
N LEU A 88 -9.57 10.34 -4.91
CA LEU A 88 -10.26 11.63 -4.83
C LEU A 88 -10.47 11.98 -3.35
N THR A 89 -9.77 13.02 -2.88
CA THR A 89 -9.97 13.54 -1.53
C THR A 89 -10.90 14.74 -1.58
N ILE A 90 -12.00 14.70 -0.82
CA ILE A 90 -12.97 15.79 -0.70
C ILE A 90 -12.95 16.30 0.74
N GLY A 91 -12.46 17.52 0.93
CA GLY A 91 -12.58 18.26 2.18
C GLY A 91 -13.94 18.96 2.26
N ILE A 92 -14.66 18.74 3.35
CA ILE A 92 -15.92 19.41 3.64
C ILE A 92 -15.69 20.34 4.83
N ASP A 93 -15.90 21.64 4.63
CA ASP A 93 -15.95 22.62 5.73
C ASP A 93 -17.41 22.75 6.20
N PRO A 94 -17.78 22.23 7.39
CA PRO A 94 -19.17 22.13 7.84
C PRO A 94 -19.73 23.43 8.45
N GLY A 95 -19.10 24.58 8.21
CA GLY A 95 -19.60 25.87 8.66
C GLY A 95 -21.04 26.19 8.20
N PRO A 96 -21.65 27.29 8.68
CA PRO A 96 -23.02 27.69 8.32
C PRO A 96 -23.22 27.88 6.80
N TYR A 97 -22.13 28.06 6.06
CA TYR A 97 -22.07 28.01 4.61
C TYR A 97 -21.06 26.92 4.20
N PRO A 98 -21.51 25.70 3.89
CA PRO A 98 -20.60 24.59 3.62
C PRO A 98 -19.67 24.87 2.44
N GLY A 99 -18.36 24.73 2.68
CA GLY A 99 -17.32 24.82 1.65
C GLY A 99 -16.88 23.44 1.19
N LEU A 100 -16.43 23.33 -0.06
CA LEU A 100 -15.88 22.09 -0.63
C LEU A 100 -14.52 22.37 -1.27
N ALA A 101 -13.53 21.58 -0.90
CA ALA A 101 -12.22 21.55 -1.54
C ALA A 101 -11.94 20.13 -2.03
N TRP A 102 -11.34 19.97 -3.21
CA TRP A 102 -10.92 18.66 -3.71
C TRP A 102 -9.46 18.65 -4.12
N LEU A 103 -8.81 17.51 -3.94
CA LEU A 103 -7.47 17.20 -4.42
C LEU A 103 -7.53 15.83 -5.13
N VAL A 104 -6.76 15.69 -6.20
CA VAL A 104 -6.68 14.46 -7.01
C VAL A 104 -5.22 14.07 -7.11
N ASP A 105 -4.91 12.82 -6.75
CA ASP A 105 -3.61 12.15 -6.90
C ASP A 105 -3.83 10.73 -7.46
#